data_AF-A0A4Q0T2H9-F1
#
_entry.id   AF-A0A4Q0T2H9-F1
#
_cell.length_a   1.000
_cell.length_b   1.000
_cell.length_c   1.000
_cell.angle_alpha   90.00
_cell.angle_beta   90.00
_cell.angle_gamma   90.00
#
_symmetry.space_group_name_H-M   'P 1'
#
loop_
_entity.id
_entity.type
_entity.pdbx_description
1 polymer ?
#
loop_
_entity_poly.entity_id
_entity_poly.type
_entity_poly.pdbx_seq_one_letter_code
_entity_poly.pdbx_strand_id
1 'polypeptide(L)'
;MRVRTLVIGCFSVLTSSLLLARVHPFGDAGLYQRRVGVKSVAEQAGIPPGVRETLAAKCADCHSMQARTPVYGRFAPVSWLMERDIVEAREKLNLSRWDDYSPEERETFRAQILQQTTKGKMPLAQYRLIHWGSRITDTEQEGLLAWAKADQGAGQQTAPSEGDPERGRAVFQSRCIGCHSLERSREGPALGGVFGRKAGSVPGFEYSAPLKSSGIVWDEVSLEKWLTDPDALVPGNNMDFHVPRAQERADLVRFFREGSK
;
A
#
# COMPACT_ATOMS: atom_id res chain seq x y z
N MET A 1 -25.69 -64.03 -13.94
CA MET A 1 -24.55 -63.45 -14.70
C MET A 1 -24.24 -62.04 -14.18
N ARG A 2 -23.07 -61.92 -13.56
CA ARG A 2 -22.20 -60.76 -13.29
C ARG A 2 -22.78 -59.33 -13.23
N VAL A 3 -22.82 -58.84 -12.00
CA VAL A 3 -22.66 -57.44 -11.55
C VAL A 3 -21.46 -56.78 -12.25
N ARG A 4 -21.70 -55.85 -13.19
CA ARG A 4 -20.63 -55.16 -13.93
C ARG A 4 -21.07 -53.80 -14.48
N THR A 5 -21.64 -52.91 -13.65
CA THR A 5 -22.04 -51.57 -14.17
C THR A 5 -21.93 -50.39 -13.20
N LEU A 6 -21.24 -50.51 -12.07
CA LEU A 6 -21.15 -49.39 -11.10
C LEU A 6 -19.75 -48.78 -10.87
N VAL A 7 -18.71 -49.24 -11.55
CA VAL A 7 -17.33 -48.76 -11.29
C VAL A 7 -16.89 -47.62 -12.24
N ILE A 8 -17.58 -47.42 -13.38
CA ILE A 8 -17.12 -46.50 -14.43
C ILE A 8 -17.52 -45.03 -14.16
N GLY A 9 -18.56 -44.77 -13.35
CA GLY A 9 -19.03 -43.40 -13.05
C GLY A 9 -18.20 -42.65 -12.01
N CYS A 10 -17.45 -43.34 -11.15
CA CYS A 10 -16.64 -42.68 -10.11
C CYS A 10 -15.27 -42.23 -10.64
N PHE A 11 -14.76 -42.89 -11.69
CA PHE A 11 -13.44 -42.58 -12.26
C PHE A 11 -13.42 -41.28 -13.12
N SER A 12 -14.52 -40.93 -13.78
CA SER A 12 -14.59 -39.77 -14.68
C SER A 12 -14.69 -38.42 -13.96
N VAL A 13 -15.29 -38.38 -12.76
CA VAL A 13 -15.41 -37.16 -11.93
C VAL A 13 -14.08 -36.84 -11.22
N LEU A 14 -13.33 -37.87 -10.84
CA LEU A 14 -12.01 -37.75 -10.21
C LEU A 14 -10.93 -37.22 -11.18
N THR A 15 -10.96 -37.63 -12.45
CA THR A 15 -9.98 -37.17 -13.46
C THR A 15 -10.21 -35.72 -13.90
N SER A 16 -11.46 -35.25 -14.00
CA SER A 16 -11.76 -33.84 -14.34
C SER A 16 -11.35 -32.86 -13.23
N SER A 17 -11.51 -33.25 -11.96
CA SER A 17 -11.10 -32.43 -10.81
C SER A 17 -9.58 -32.22 -10.74
N LEU A 18 -8.80 -33.21 -11.16
CA LEU A 18 -7.34 -33.14 -11.22
C LEU A 18 -6.81 -32.27 -12.37
N LEU A 19 -7.58 -32.12 -13.45
CA LEU A 19 -7.22 -31.25 -14.59
C LEU A 19 -7.44 -29.77 -14.25
N LEU A 20 -8.52 -29.44 -13.53
CA LEU A 20 -8.80 -28.06 -13.11
C LEU A 20 -7.76 -27.50 -12.13
N ALA A 21 -7.16 -28.35 -11.30
CA ALA A 21 -6.06 -27.96 -10.40
C ALA A 21 -4.77 -27.56 -11.14
N ARG A 22 -4.67 -27.77 -12.46
CA ARG A 22 -3.56 -27.31 -13.30
C ARG A 22 -3.84 -26.04 -14.09
N VAL A 23 -5.05 -25.49 -13.98
CA VAL A 23 -5.44 -24.25 -14.67
C VAL A 23 -5.16 -23.07 -13.76
N HIS A 24 -4.19 -22.24 -14.16
CA HIS A 24 -3.73 -21.04 -13.47
C HIS A 24 -4.02 -19.81 -14.33
N PRO A 25 -5.26 -19.28 -14.30
CA PRO A 25 -5.69 -18.21 -15.21
C PRO A 25 -4.99 -16.87 -14.93
N PHE A 26 -4.34 -16.72 -13.77
CA PHE A 26 -3.63 -15.50 -13.37
C PHE A 26 -2.10 -15.68 -13.34
N GLY A 27 -1.59 -16.82 -13.85
CA GLY A 27 -0.20 -17.00 -14.22
C GLY A 27 0.81 -17.39 -13.14
N ASP A 28 0.41 -17.64 -11.88
CA ASP A 28 1.35 -18.11 -10.83
C ASP A 28 1.12 -19.58 -10.46
N ALA A 29 1.50 -20.47 -11.39
CA ALA A 29 1.58 -21.91 -11.13
C ALA A 29 2.54 -22.28 -9.99
N GLY A 30 3.44 -21.35 -9.62
CA GLY A 30 4.42 -21.50 -8.54
C GLY A 30 3.86 -21.20 -7.14
N LEU A 31 2.62 -20.70 -7.00
CA LEU A 31 2.02 -20.40 -5.69
C LEU A 31 1.98 -21.59 -4.75
N TYR A 32 1.79 -22.78 -5.31
CA TYR A 32 1.58 -24.02 -4.55
C TYR A 32 2.87 -24.84 -4.41
N GLN A 33 3.98 -24.31 -4.94
CA GLN A 33 5.29 -24.93 -4.92
C GLN A 33 6.20 -24.16 -3.96
N ARG A 34 6.88 -24.88 -3.05
CA ARG A 34 7.90 -24.28 -2.20
C ARG A 34 9.08 -23.87 -3.10
N ARG A 35 9.29 -22.56 -3.29
CA ARG A 35 10.44 -22.05 -4.05
C ARG A 35 11.71 -22.17 -3.18
N VAL A 36 12.62 -23.04 -3.59
CA VAL A 36 13.93 -23.24 -2.93
C VAL A 36 14.85 -22.06 -3.30
N GLY A 37 15.56 -21.52 -2.30
CA GLY A 37 16.56 -20.46 -2.51
C GLY A 37 16.06 -19.01 -2.45
N VAL A 38 14.76 -18.79 -2.20
CA VAL A 38 14.22 -17.44 -1.92
C VAL A 38 14.24 -17.18 -0.43
N LYS A 39 14.78 -16.03 0.02
CA LYS A 39 14.77 -15.65 1.44
C LYS A 39 13.33 -15.52 1.96
N SER A 40 13.09 -16.11 3.11
CA SER A 40 11.85 -15.91 3.86
C SER A 40 11.87 -14.56 4.55
N VAL A 41 10.69 -14.08 4.95
CA VAL A 41 10.55 -12.85 5.75
C VAL A 41 11.36 -12.92 7.05
N ALA A 42 11.56 -14.13 7.59
CA ALA A 42 12.36 -14.38 8.78
C ALA A 42 13.87 -14.17 8.56
N GLU A 43 14.34 -14.16 7.31
CA GLU A 43 15.75 -14.07 6.92
C GLU A 43 16.14 -12.68 6.38
N GLN A 44 15.20 -11.73 6.33
CA GLN A 44 15.44 -10.37 5.81
C GLN A 44 16.17 -9.50 6.84
N ALA A 45 17.11 -8.67 6.38
CA ALA A 45 17.94 -7.83 7.24
C ALA A 45 17.20 -6.55 7.70
N GLY A 46 17.57 -6.02 8.87
CA GLY A 46 17.04 -4.75 9.37
C GLY A 46 15.60 -4.81 9.92
N ILE A 47 15.01 -6.00 10.03
CA ILE A 47 13.70 -6.20 10.68
C ILE A 47 13.91 -6.81 12.09
N PRO A 48 13.39 -6.18 13.17
CA PRO A 48 13.48 -6.74 14.51
C PRO A 48 12.88 -8.14 14.62
N PRO A 49 13.41 -9.04 15.47
CA PRO A 49 12.94 -10.43 15.56
C PRO A 49 11.42 -10.58 15.75
N GLY A 50 10.83 -9.86 16.71
CA GLY A 50 9.39 -9.95 16.96
C GLY A 50 8.54 -9.49 15.76
N VAL A 51 9.02 -8.51 15.00
CA VAL A 51 8.34 -8.02 13.80
C VAL A 51 8.47 -9.02 12.65
N ARG A 52 9.64 -9.66 12.51
CA ARG A 52 9.84 -10.74 11.52
C ARG A 52 8.87 -11.88 11.77
N GLU A 53 8.65 -12.25 13.02
CA GLU A 53 7.67 -13.28 13.39
C GLU A 53 6.25 -12.87 13.00
N THR A 54 5.84 -11.64 13.31
CA THR A 54 4.53 -11.12 12.89
C THR A 54 4.38 -11.12 11.37
N LEU A 55 5.34 -10.58 10.63
CA LEU A 55 5.26 -10.51 9.16
C LEU A 55 5.27 -11.91 8.54
N ALA A 56 6.07 -12.84 9.06
CA ALA A 56 6.08 -14.23 8.63
C ALA A 56 4.76 -14.95 8.91
N ALA A 57 4.14 -14.70 10.06
CA ALA A 57 2.91 -15.38 10.47
C ALA A 57 1.64 -14.79 9.83
N LYS A 58 1.60 -13.46 9.63
CA LYS A 58 0.37 -12.73 9.26
C LYS A 58 0.36 -12.21 7.82
N CYS A 59 1.53 -11.98 7.23
CA CYS A 59 1.64 -11.30 5.93
C CYS A 59 2.23 -12.19 4.83
N ALA A 60 3.19 -13.05 5.18
CA ALA A 60 4.00 -13.79 4.20
C ALA A 60 3.19 -14.76 3.32
N ASP A 61 2.04 -15.23 3.79
CA ASP A 61 1.21 -16.16 3.02
C ASP A 61 0.66 -15.52 1.73
N CYS A 62 0.54 -14.19 1.67
CA CYS A 62 0.21 -13.46 0.45
C CYS A 62 1.39 -12.62 -0.06
N HIS A 63 2.04 -11.86 0.81
CA HIS A 63 3.07 -10.89 0.45
C HIS A 63 4.49 -11.49 0.35
N SER A 64 4.64 -12.81 0.28
CA SER A 64 5.96 -13.42 0.04
C SER A 64 5.87 -14.53 -1.00
N MET A 65 7.00 -14.89 -1.59
CA MET A 65 7.09 -16.01 -2.54
C MET A 65 7.04 -17.39 -1.86
N GLN A 66 6.88 -17.45 -0.54
CA GLN A 66 6.78 -18.68 0.25
C GLN A 66 5.39 -18.82 0.88
N ALA A 67 4.36 -18.63 0.06
CA ALA A 67 2.97 -18.73 0.50
C ALA A 67 2.64 -20.12 1.04
N ARG A 68 2.09 -20.21 2.25
CA ARG A 68 1.50 -21.47 2.76
C ARG A 68 0.03 -21.48 2.42
N THR A 69 -0.30 -22.05 1.27
CA THR A 69 -1.68 -22.18 0.83
C THR A 69 -2.35 -23.41 1.44
N PRO A 70 -3.58 -23.32 1.97
CA PRO A 70 -4.36 -24.49 2.38
C PRO A 70 -4.67 -25.42 1.21
N VAL A 71 -4.93 -26.69 1.50
CA VAL A 71 -5.22 -27.71 0.47
C VAL A 71 -6.45 -27.34 -0.37
N TYR A 72 -7.50 -26.80 0.25
CA TYR A 72 -8.70 -26.36 -0.48
C TYR A 72 -8.42 -25.21 -1.46
N GLY A 73 -7.37 -24.40 -1.19
CA GLY A 73 -6.93 -23.33 -2.07
C GLY A 73 -6.32 -23.84 -3.38
N ARG A 74 -6.12 -25.16 -3.55
CA ARG A 74 -5.58 -25.75 -4.79
C ARG A 74 -6.64 -26.04 -5.85
N PHE A 75 -7.92 -25.88 -5.50
CA PHE A 75 -9.04 -26.27 -6.37
C PHE A 75 -9.86 -25.08 -6.82
N ALA A 76 -10.24 -25.08 -8.10
CA ALA A 76 -11.10 -24.05 -8.67
C ALA A 76 -12.51 -24.10 -8.04
N PRO A 77 -13.21 -22.96 -7.89
CA PRO A 77 -12.78 -21.59 -8.27
C PRO A 77 -11.95 -20.87 -7.19
N VAL A 78 -11.76 -21.46 -6.01
CA VAL A 78 -11.08 -20.82 -4.88
C VAL A 78 -9.60 -20.54 -5.21
N SER A 79 -8.94 -21.50 -5.88
CA SER A 79 -7.55 -21.33 -6.32
C SER A 79 -7.35 -20.11 -7.21
N TRP A 80 -8.31 -19.81 -8.09
CA TRP A 80 -8.24 -18.68 -9.00
C TRP A 80 -8.41 -17.34 -8.27
N LEU A 81 -9.37 -17.26 -7.35
CA LEU A 81 -9.57 -16.07 -6.53
C LEU A 81 -8.35 -15.78 -5.65
N MET A 82 -7.84 -16.81 -4.97
CA MET A 82 -6.64 -16.68 -4.16
C MET A 82 -5.41 -16.32 -4.99
N GLU A 83 -5.25 -16.91 -6.17
CA GLU A 83 -4.12 -16.63 -7.06
C GLU A 83 -4.13 -15.17 -7.51
N ARG A 84 -5.27 -14.66 -7.97
CA ARG A 84 -5.43 -13.24 -8.31
C ARG A 84 -5.05 -12.33 -7.13
N ASP A 85 -5.63 -12.59 -5.96
CA ASP A 85 -5.43 -11.75 -4.79
C ASP A 85 -3.96 -11.77 -4.32
N ILE A 86 -3.28 -12.93 -4.40
CA ILE A 86 -1.86 -13.04 -4.04
C ILE A 86 -0.96 -12.36 -5.07
N VAL A 87 -1.24 -12.51 -6.36
CA VAL A 87 -0.48 -11.82 -7.43
C VAL A 87 -0.59 -10.31 -7.24
N GLU A 88 -1.81 -9.77 -7.10
CA GLU A 88 -2.04 -8.33 -6.86
C GLU A 88 -1.36 -7.85 -5.56
N ALA A 89 -1.43 -8.65 -4.48
CA ALA A 89 -0.79 -8.30 -3.22
C ALA A 89 0.74 -8.19 -3.35
N ARG A 90 1.38 -9.07 -4.12
CA ARG A 90 2.84 -9.10 -4.32
C ARG A 90 3.33 -8.01 -5.27
N GLU A 91 2.51 -7.57 -6.22
CA GLU A 91 2.82 -6.39 -7.04
C GLU A 91 2.94 -5.13 -6.18
N LYS A 92 2.10 -5.01 -5.15
CA LYS A 92 2.12 -3.87 -4.22
C LYS A 92 3.22 -3.99 -3.16
N LEU A 93 3.46 -5.19 -2.64
CA LEU A 93 4.47 -5.45 -1.61
C LEU A 93 4.91 -6.93 -1.64
N ASN A 94 6.20 -7.17 -1.89
CA ASN A 94 6.78 -8.50 -1.82
C ASN A 94 7.93 -8.56 -0.79
N LEU A 95 7.63 -9.10 0.38
CA LEU A 95 8.54 -9.26 1.52
C LEU A 95 9.73 -10.20 1.23
N SER A 96 9.64 -11.07 0.21
CA SER A 96 10.80 -11.86 -0.22
C SER A 96 11.89 -11.01 -0.88
N ARG A 97 11.52 -9.82 -1.37
CA ARG A 97 12.41 -8.83 -1.99
C ARG A 97 12.81 -7.70 -1.06
N TRP A 98 12.60 -7.86 0.26
CA TRP A 98 12.81 -6.78 1.22
C TRP A 98 14.22 -6.19 1.15
N ASP A 99 15.24 -7.05 1.11
CA ASP A 99 16.64 -6.65 0.99
C ASP A 99 16.99 -6.00 -0.37
N ASP A 100 16.17 -6.20 -1.42
CA ASP A 100 16.40 -5.63 -2.75
C ASP A 100 15.90 -4.18 -2.87
N TYR A 101 15.00 -3.76 -1.98
CA TYR A 101 14.40 -2.43 -2.00
C TYR A 101 15.37 -1.36 -1.47
N SER A 102 15.31 -0.18 -2.07
CA SER A 102 16.02 1.00 -1.58
C SER A 102 15.59 1.34 -0.13
N PRO A 103 16.42 2.07 0.64
CA PRO A 103 16.04 2.53 1.97
C PRO A 103 14.71 3.30 2.00
N GLU A 104 14.48 4.16 1.00
CA GLU A 104 13.26 4.97 0.85
C GLU A 104 12.02 4.12 0.55
N GLU A 105 12.15 3.10 -0.30
CA GLU A 105 11.08 2.13 -0.57
C GLU A 105 10.75 1.32 0.70
N ARG A 106 11.76 0.83 1.42
CA ARG A 106 11.56 0.09 2.69
C ARG A 106 10.89 0.95 3.76
N GLU A 107 11.22 2.23 3.82
CA GLU A 107 10.52 3.20 4.67
C GLU A 107 9.05 3.36 4.24
N THR A 108 8.80 3.51 2.94
CA THR A 108 7.44 3.64 2.39
C THR A 108 6.59 2.42 2.68
N PHE A 109 7.12 1.22 2.43
CA PHE A 109 6.42 -0.03 2.71
C PHE A 109 6.15 -0.22 4.20
N ARG A 110 7.08 0.12 5.08
CA ARG A 110 6.84 0.13 6.54
C ARG A 110 5.65 1.00 6.92
N ALA A 111 5.61 2.22 6.43
CA ALA A 111 4.52 3.15 6.71
C ALA A 111 3.18 2.66 6.15
N GLN A 112 3.18 2.09 4.95
CA GLN A 112 1.98 1.49 4.37
C GLN A 112 1.50 0.27 5.17
N ILE A 113 2.40 -0.63 5.57
CA ILE A 113 2.07 -1.78 6.44
C ILE A 113 1.38 -1.26 7.70
N LEU A 114 2.00 -0.33 8.42
CA LEU A 114 1.42 0.24 9.64
C LEU A 114 0.05 0.88 9.39
N GLN A 115 -0.09 1.66 8.32
CA GLN A 115 -1.35 2.32 7.99
C GLN A 115 -2.46 1.29 7.71
N GLN A 116 -2.17 0.27 6.92
CA GLN A 116 -3.16 -0.74 6.53
C GLN A 116 -3.57 -1.63 7.71
N THR A 117 -2.64 -1.98 8.60
CA THR A 117 -2.97 -2.76 9.81
C THR A 117 -3.74 -1.94 10.82
N THR A 118 -3.36 -0.67 11.04
CA THR A 118 -4.07 0.25 11.96
C THR A 118 -5.50 0.53 11.48
N LYS A 119 -5.69 0.73 10.17
CA LYS A 119 -7.03 0.93 9.58
C LYS A 119 -7.85 -0.37 9.48
N GLY A 120 -7.31 -1.50 9.94
CA GLY A 120 -7.97 -2.81 9.89
C GLY A 120 -8.25 -3.31 8.46
N LYS A 121 -7.58 -2.73 7.46
CA LYS A 121 -7.67 -3.12 6.05
C LYS A 121 -6.86 -4.38 5.78
N MET A 122 -5.78 -4.58 6.54
CA MET A 122 -4.96 -5.78 6.49
C MET A 122 -4.85 -6.44 7.88
N PRO A 123 -5.06 -7.77 7.97
CA PRO A 123 -5.58 -8.64 6.91
C PRO A 123 -7.05 -8.38 6.58
N LEU A 124 -7.45 -8.71 5.35
CA LEU A 124 -8.82 -8.51 4.85
C LEU A 124 -9.86 -9.10 5.83
N ALA A 125 -10.95 -8.37 6.08
CA ALA A 125 -11.97 -8.79 7.04
C ALA A 125 -12.53 -10.19 6.74
N GLN A 126 -12.83 -10.48 5.47
CA GLN A 126 -13.28 -11.79 5.00
C GLN A 126 -12.27 -12.92 5.28
N TYR A 127 -10.98 -12.63 5.17
CA TYR A 127 -9.93 -13.59 5.46
C TYR A 127 -9.88 -13.89 6.96
N ARG A 128 -10.04 -12.88 7.82
CA ARG A 128 -10.07 -13.01 9.29
C ARG A 128 -11.29 -13.77 9.83
N LEU A 129 -12.34 -13.98 9.02
CA LEU A 129 -13.51 -14.80 9.38
C LEU A 129 -13.18 -16.30 9.36
N ILE A 130 -12.36 -16.72 8.39
CA ILE A 130 -12.00 -18.13 8.18
C ILE A 130 -10.63 -18.43 8.80
N HIS A 131 -9.72 -17.46 8.73
CA HIS A 131 -8.35 -17.54 9.23
C HIS A 131 -8.19 -16.67 10.47
N TRP A 132 -8.83 -17.06 11.57
CA TRP A 132 -8.79 -16.32 12.83
C TRP A 132 -7.36 -16.06 13.34
N GLY A 133 -6.43 -17.00 13.10
CA GLY A 133 -5.01 -16.87 13.45
C GLY A 133 -4.26 -15.75 12.70
N SER A 134 -4.85 -15.20 11.64
CA SER A 134 -4.30 -14.04 10.90
C SER A 134 -4.57 -12.71 11.58
N ARG A 135 -5.45 -12.65 12.59
CA ARG A 135 -5.70 -11.40 13.34
C ARG A 135 -4.41 -10.91 13.97
N ILE A 136 -4.15 -9.62 13.80
CA ILE A 136 -3.05 -8.93 14.46
C ILE A 136 -3.48 -8.65 15.90
N THR A 137 -2.68 -9.08 16.86
CA THR A 137 -2.89 -8.79 18.28
C THR A 137 -2.36 -7.40 18.65
N ASP A 138 -2.76 -6.88 19.81
CA ASP A 138 -2.28 -5.58 20.27
C ASP A 138 -0.76 -5.54 20.42
N THR A 139 -0.15 -6.61 20.95
CA THR A 139 1.31 -6.75 21.06
C THR A 139 2.00 -6.78 19.69
N GLU A 140 1.42 -7.47 18.71
CA GLU A 140 1.93 -7.48 17.34
C GLU A 140 1.81 -6.09 16.69
N GLN A 141 0.71 -5.39 16.93
CA GLN A 141 0.46 -4.04 16.43
C GLN A 141 1.44 -3.03 17.06
N GLU A 142 1.72 -3.12 18.35
CA GLU A 142 2.73 -2.32 19.04
C GLU A 142 4.13 -2.57 18.48
N GLY A 143 4.47 -3.83 18.20
CA GLY A 143 5.74 -4.18 17.55
C GLY A 143 5.89 -3.55 16.16
N LEU A 144 4.84 -3.60 15.33
CA LEU A 144 4.80 -2.96 14.02
C LEU A 144 4.93 -1.43 14.11
N LEU A 145 4.24 -0.82 15.09
CA LEU A 145 4.31 0.61 15.36
C LEU A 145 5.73 1.03 15.79
N ALA A 146 6.34 0.28 16.70
CA ALA A 146 7.70 0.53 17.17
C ALA A 146 8.72 0.41 16.03
N TRP A 147 8.58 -0.60 15.18
CA TRP A 147 9.44 -0.80 14.01
C TRP A 147 9.30 0.33 12.97
N ALA A 148 8.08 0.78 12.70
CA ALA A 148 7.84 1.90 11.80
C ALA A 148 8.42 3.22 12.35
N LYS A 149 8.38 3.42 13.68
CA LYS A 149 8.95 4.60 14.35
C LYS A 149 10.48 4.54 14.46
N ALA A 150 11.07 3.37 14.70
CA ALA A 150 12.53 3.21 14.86
C ALA A 150 13.31 3.64 13.61
N ASP A 151 12.70 3.54 12.42
CA ASP A 151 13.28 4.02 11.17
C ASP A 151 13.28 5.55 11.03
N GLN A 152 12.33 6.23 11.68
CA GLN A 152 12.30 7.69 11.75
C GLN A 152 13.46 8.26 12.59
N GLY A 153 14.23 7.39 13.27
CA GLY A 153 15.49 7.75 13.93
C GLY A 153 16.72 7.61 13.05
N ALA A 154 16.65 6.91 11.91
CA ALA A 154 17.77 6.72 10.97
C ALA A 154 17.72 7.68 9.76
N GLY A 155 16.55 8.23 9.45
CA GLY A 155 16.38 9.40 8.59
C GLY A 155 15.77 10.53 9.42
N GLN A 156 16.59 11.50 9.82
CA GLN A 156 16.30 12.69 10.64
C GLN A 156 14.82 12.91 11.05
N GLN A 157 14.49 12.61 12.31
CA GLN A 157 13.60 13.45 13.11
C GLN A 157 14.43 14.46 13.89
N THR A 158 14.78 15.54 13.22
CA THR A 158 14.92 16.85 13.87
C THR A 158 13.63 17.63 13.57
N ALA A 159 13.37 18.73 14.28
CA ALA A 159 12.31 19.67 13.88
C ALA A 159 12.30 19.85 12.35
N PRO A 160 11.14 20.00 11.68
CA PRO A 160 11.09 20.04 10.23
C PRO A 160 12.19 20.95 9.72
N SER A 161 13.17 20.39 9.01
CA SER A 161 14.13 21.22 8.29
C SER A 161 13.34 22.07 7.30
N GLU A 162 13.86 23.21 6.83
CA GLU A 162 13.17 24.20 5.96
C GLU A 162 12.64 23.66 4.60
N GLY A 163 12.59 22.34 4.44
CA GLY A 163 12.25 21.61 3.24
C GLY A 163 13.42 21.56 2.28
N ASP A 164 13.48 20.50 1.50
CA ASP A 164 14.36 20.36 0.35
C ASP A 164 13.52 20.29 -0.94
N PRO A 165 13.76 21.19 -1.90
CA PRO A 165 12.97 21.25 -3.13
C PRO A 165 13.13 20.02 -4.04
N GLU A 166 14.28 19.35 -4.02
CA GLU A 166 14.52 18.14 -4.82
C GLU A 166 13.82 16.93 -4.20
N ARG A 167 13.86 16.79 -2.87
CA ARG A 167 13.00 15.80 -2.19
C ARG A 167 11.53 16.11 -2.39
N GLY A 168 11.13 17.38 -2.32
CA GLY A 168 9.76 17.81 -2.56
C GLY A 168 9.28 17.46 -3.98
N ARG A 169 10.15 17.60 -4.98
CA ARG A 169 9.89 17.14 -6.35
C ARG A 169 9.65 15.63 -6.40
N ALA A 170 10.46 14.83 -5.71
CA ALA A 170 10.29 13.37 -5.65
C ALA A 170 8.98 12.97 -4.94
N VAL A 171 8.61 13.66 -3.85
CA VAL A 171 7.32 13.47 -3.17
C VAL A 171 6.16 13.85 -4.10
N PHE A 172 6.26 14.96 -4.82
CA PHE A 172 5.24 15.37 -5.80
C PHE A 172 5.06 14.30 -6.89
N GLN A 173 6.16 13.80 -7.45
CA GLN A 173 6.16 12.73 -8.46
C GLN A 173 5.59 11.42 -7.97
N SER A 174 5.81 11.04 -6.71
CA SER A 174 5.31 9.76 -6.18
C SER A 174 3.86 9.84 -5.69
N ARG A 175 3.44 10.99 -5.17
CA ARG A 175 2.16 11.12 -4.45
C ARG A 175 1.10 11.96 -5.16
N CYS A 176 1.50 12.96 -5.95
CA CYS A 176 0.58 13.98 -6.46
C CYS A 176 0.25 13.80 -7.96
N ILE A 177 1.12 13.18 -8.74
CA ILE A 177 0.92 12.98 -10.20
C ILE A 177 -0.11 11.91 -10.55
N GLY A 178 -0.86 11.37 -9.59
CA GLY A 178 -2.13 10.70 -9.88
C GLY A 178 -3.20 11.70 -10.32
N CYS A 179 -3.30 12.84 -9.62
CA CYS A 179 -4.37 13.81 -9.80
C CYS A 179 -3.91 15.18 -10.31
N HIS A 180 -2.68 15.62 -10.03
CA HIS A 180 -2.20 16.95 -10.39
C HIS A 180 -1.06 16.95 -11.41
N SER A 181 -0.90 18.03 -12.15
CA SER A 181 0.33 18.34 -12.88
C SER A 181 0.74 19.78 -12.59
N LEU A 182 1.95 20.18 -13.00
CA LEU A 182 2.38 21.56 -12.81
C LEU A 182 1.70 22.51 -13.80
N GLU A 183 1.44 22.07 -15.04
CA GLU A 183 1.03 22.99 -16.12
C GLU A 183 -0.46 22.91 -16.45
N ARG A 184 -1.06 21.72 -16.35
CA ARG A 184 -2.44 21.47 -16.79
C ARG A 184 -3.31 20.88 -15.69
N SER A 185 -4.54 21.36 -15.63
CA SER A 185 -5.59 20.78 -14.78
C SER A 185 -6.11 19.48 -15.38
N ARG A 186 -6.48 18.52 -14.54
CA ARG A 186 -7.12 17.24 -14.92
C ARG A 186 -8.10 16.83 -13.81
N GLU A 187 -7.84 15.72 -13.10
CA GLU A 187 -8.59 15.36 -11.88
C GLU A 187 -8.45 16.45 -10.80
N GLY A 188 -7.23 16.96 -10.60
CA GLY A 188 -6.94 18.13 -9.78
C GLY A 188 -6.48 19.34 -10.62
N PRO A 189 -6.52 20.56 -10.04
CA PRO A 189 -6.04 21.76 -10.71
C PRO A 189 -4.52 21.72 -10.96
N ALA A 190 -4.05 22.49 -11.95
CA ALA A 190 -2.62 22.74 -12.16
C ALA A 190 -1.97 23.37 -10.91
N LEU A 191 -0.81 22.86 -10.50
CA LEU A 191 -0.10 23.28 -9.28
C LEU A 191 1.17 24.12 -9.53
N GLY A 192 1.53 24.39 -10.77
CA GLY A 192 2.58 25.36 -11.10
C GLY A 192 2.17 26.75 -10.64
N GLY A 193 3.06 27.48 -9.98
CA GLY A 193 2.75 28.78 -9.41
C GLY A 193 1.68 28.73 -8.31
N VAL A 194 1.54 27.61 -7.58
CA VAL A 194 0.55 27.50 -6.51
C VAL A 194 0.90 28.36 -5.30
N PHE A 195 2.19 28.56 -5.01
CA PHE A 195 2.62 29.37 -3.87
C PHE A 195 2.31 30.86 -4.13
N GLY A 196 1.67 31.52 -3.16
CA GLY A 196 1.13 32.87 -3.26
C GLY A 196 -0.22 32.98 -3.98
N ARG A 197 -0.73 31.90 -4.59
CA ARG A 197 -1.99 31.92 -5.33
C ARG A 197 -3.19 31.76 -4.40
N LYS A 198 -4.31 32.41 -4.73
CA LYS A 198 -5.58 32.21 -4.02
C LYS A 198 -6.11 30.78 -4.24
N ALA A 199 -6.64 30.16 -3.20
CA ALA A 199 -7.34 28.89 -3.31
C ALA A 199 -8.55 29.01 -4.25
N GLY A 200 -8.82 27.96 -5.03
CA GLY A 200 -9.98 27.93 -5.92
C GLY A 200 -9.91 28.87 -7.12
N SER A 201 -8.72 29.28 -7.57
CA SER A 201 -8.57 30.36 -8.56
C SER A 201 -7.99 29.95 -9.93
N VAL A 202 -7.71 28.67 -10.19
CA VAL A 202 -7.22 28.26 -11.52
C VAL A 202 -8.37 28.41 -12.54
N PRO A 203 -8.20 29.18 -13.63
CA PRO A 203 -9.25 29.37 -14.62
C PRO A 203 -9.72 28.04 -15.24
N GLY A 204 -11.03 27.88 -15.38
CA GLY A 204 -11.63 26.71 -16.02
C GLY A 204 -11.58 25.41 -15.21
N PHE A 205 -11.10 25.42 -13.96
CA PHE A 205 -11.19 24.27 -13.07
C PHE A 205 -12.40 24.39 -12.12
N GLU A 206 -13.18 23.32 -12.02
CA GLU A 206 -14.35 23.26 -11.14
C GLU A 206 -13.93 22.85 -9.72
N TYR A 207 -13.96 23.81 -8.81
CA TYR A 207 -13.64 23.60 -7.40
C TYR A 207 -14.89 23.27 -6.57
N SER A 208 -14.68 22.63 -5.42
CA SER A 208 -15.72 22.57 -4.40
C SER A 208 -16.12 23.98 -3.95
N ALA A 209 -17.41 24.16 -3.67
CA ALA A 209 -17.93 25.43 -3.15
C ALA A 209 -17.15 25.95 -1.92
N PRO A 210 -16.86 25.13 -0.88
CA PRO A 210 -16.14 25.62 0.29
C PRO A 210 -14.68 25.98 0.01
N LEU A 211 -13.99 25.29 -0.90
CA LEU A 211 -12.60 25.64 -1.24
C LEU A 211 -12.54 26.96 -2.03
N LYS A 212 -13.49 27.17 -2.94
CA LYS A 212 -13.62 28.41 -3.73
C LYS A 212 -13.95 29.63 -2.86
N SER A 213 -14.73 29.45 -1.79
CA SER A 213 -15.10 30.53 -0.87
C SER A 213 -14.16 30.69 0.35
N SER A 214 -13.20 29.78 0.53
CA SER A 214 -12.32 29.75 1.71
C SER A 214 -11.52 31.03 1.98
N GLY A 215 -11.21 31.80 0.93
CA GLY A 215 -10.37 33.00 1.04
C GLY A 215 -8.88 32.72 1.30
N ILE A 216 -8.48 31.44 1.34
CA ILE A 216 -7.10 31.04 1.59
C ILE A 216 -6.18 31.53 0.47
N VAL A 217 -4.99 32.00 0.85
CA VAL A 217 -3.85 32.21 -0.04
C VAL A 217 -2.81 31.16 0.32
N TRP A 218 -2.30 30.45 -0.68
CA TRP A 218 -1.35 29.36 -0.46
C TRP A 218 0.03 29.87 -0.10
N ASP A 219 0.34 29.88 1.18
CA ASP A 219 1.64 30.15 1.77
C ASP A 219 2.17 28.92 2.53
N GLU A 220 3.27 29.08 3.26
CA GLU A 220 3.86 28.00 4.06
C GLU A 220 2.89 27.42 5.08
N VAL A 221 2.18 28.28 5.80
CA VAL A 221 1.32 27.88 6.93
C VAL A 221 0.06 27.19 6.42
N SER A 222 -0.56 27.74 5.37
CA SER A 222 -1.78 27.19 4.78
C SER A 222 -1.52 25.91 3.99
N LEU A 223 -0.40 25.80 3.26
CA LEU A 223 -0.02 24.57 2.59
C LEU A 223 0.32 23.47 3.60
N GLU A 224 1.03 23.78 4.69
CA GLU A 224 1.30 22.79 5.75
C GLU A 224 0.00 22.25 6.36
N LYS A 225 -0.95 23.14 6.70
CA LYS A 225 -2.26 22.73 7.23
C LYS A 225 -3.07 21.93 6.23
N TRP A 226 -3.10 22.36 4.97
CA TRP A 226 -3.82 21.71 3.89
C TRP A 226 -3.27 20.30 3.61
N LEU A 227 -1.94 20.16 3.53
CA LEU A 227 -1.30 18.87 3.31
C LEU A 227 -1.39 17.95 4.54
N THR A 228 -1.58 18.51 5.74
CA THR A 228 -1.81 17.73 6.96
C THR A 228 -3.21 17.12 6.98
N ASP A 229 -4.23 17.93 6.75
CA ASP A 229 -5.64 17.50 6.76
C ASP A 229 -6.51 18.52 5.99
N PRO A 230 -6.82 18.25 4.71
CA PRO A 230 -7.66 19.13 3.90
C PRO A 230 -9.07 19.29 4.46
N ASP A 231 -9.65 18.23 5.00
CA ASP A 231 -11.02 18.20 5.51
C ASP A 231 -11.14 18.99 6.82
N ALA A 232 -10.10 18.97 7.67
CA ALA A 232 -10.06 19.83 8.84
C ALA A 232 -9.89 21.32 8.48
N LEU A 233 -9.10 21.64 7.44
CA LEU A 233 -8.88 23.03 7.04
C LEU A 233 -10.08 23.61 6.27
N VAL A 234 -10.66 22.83 5.35
CA VAL A 234 -11.83 23.21 4.55
C VAL A 234 -12.79 22.03 4.49
N PRO A 235 -13.73 21.93 5.44
CA PRO A 235 -14.73 20.86 5.45
C PRO A 235 -15.56 20.82 4.15
N GLY A 236 -15.71 19.61 3.59
CA GLY A 236 -16.48 19.39 2.35
C GLY A 236 -15.73 19.80 1.07
N ASN A 237 -14.40 19.88 1.13
CA ASN A 237 -13.57 19.98 -0.07
C ASN A 237 -13.54 18.63 -0.84
N ASN A 238 -13.10 18.66 -2.10
CA ASN A 238 -13.11 17.46 -2.95
C ASN A 238 -11.78 16.66 -2.91
N MET A 239 -10.76 17.11 -2.17
CA MET A 239 -9.43 16.49 -2.14
C MET A 239 -9.28 15.55 -0.94
N ASP A 240 -9.59 14.27 -1.13
CA ASP A 240 -9.42 13.21 -0.12
C ASP A 240 -7.98 12.65 -0.12
N PHE A 241 -7.02 13.50 0.24
CA PHE A 241 -5.60 13.13 0.29
C PHE A 241 -4.83 13.96 1.32
N HIS A 242 -4.00 13.31 2.15
CA HIS A 242 -3.09 13.98 3.08
C HIS A 242 -1.67 13.38 3.02
N VAL A 243 -0.70 14.15 3.50
CA VAL A 243 0.72 13.79 3.58
C VAL A 243 1.10 13.62 5.06
N PRO A 244 1.21 12.37 5.57
CA PRO A 244 1.36 12.13 7.00
C PRO A 244 2.69 12.63 7.58
N ARG A 245 3.79 12.56 6.81
CA ARG A 245 5.12 12.92 7.30
C ARG A 245 5.35 14.43 7.22
N ALA A 246 5.69 15.05 8.36
CA ALA A 246 5.98 16.47 8.45
C ALA A 246 7.13 16.91 7.53
N GLN A 247 8.19 16.12 7.42
CA GLN A 247 9.31 16.45 6.54
C GLN A 247 8.92 16.40 5.05
N GLU A 248 8.09 15.44 4.63
CA GLU A 248 7.59 15.39 3.25
C GLU A 248 6.71 16.62 2.93
N ARG A 249 5.93 17.10 3.90
CA ARG A 249 5.16 18.35 3.74
C ARG A 249 6.06 19.56 3.62
N ALA A 250 7.05 19.69 4.51
CA ALA A 250 8.04 20.77 4.44
C ALA A 250 8.78 20.78 3.09
N ASP A 251 9.20 19.60 2.60
CA ASP A 251 9.85 19.42 1.31
C ASP A 251 8.92 19.84 0.14
N LEU A 252 7.65 19.42 0.16
CA LEU A 252 6.64 19.85 -0.83
C LEU A 252 6.40 21.36 -0.81
N VAL A 253 6.26 21.96 0.38
CA VAL A 253 6.08 23.40 0.54
C VAL A 253 7.27 24.16 -0.05
N ARG A 254 8.49 23.69 0.21
CA ARG A 254 9.71 24.28 -0.35
C ARG A 254 9.76 24.14 -1.87
N PHE A 255 9.44 22.97 -2.41
CA PHE A 255 9.35 22.73 -3.85
C PHE A 255 8.35 23.67 -4.53
N PHE A 256 7.14 23.83 -3.97
CA PHE A 256 6.14 24.75 -4.53
C PHE A 256 6.56 26.22 -4.44
N ARG A 257 7.22 26.62 -3.35
CA ARG A 257 7.76 27.98 -3.20
C ARG A 257 8.79 28.29 -4.30
N GLU A 258 9.71 27.38 -4.55
CA GLU A 258 10.77 27.59 -5.54
C GLU A 258 10.28 27.48 -6.99
N GLY A 259 9.32 26.59 -7.26
CA GLY A 259 8.67 26.46 -8.56
C GLY A 259 7.63 27.54 -8.88
N SER A 260 7.42 28.52 -7.98
CA SER A 260 6.52 29.67 -8.19
C SER A 260 7.27 30.99 -8.45
N LYS A 261 8.60 30.93 -8.62
CA LYS A 261 9.43 32.05 -9.06
C LYS A 261 9.44 32.20 -10.58
#